data_AF-A0A9Q0AMX1-F1
#
_entry.id   AF-A0A9Q0AMX1-F1
#
_cell.length_a   1.000
_cell.length_b   1.000
_cell.length_c   1.000
_cell.angle_alpha   90.00
_cell.angle_beta   90.00
_cell.angle_gamma   90.00
#
_symmetry.space_group_name_H-M   'P 1'
#
loop_
_entity.id
_entity.type
_entity.pdbx_description
1 polymer ?
#
loop_
_entity_poly.entity_id
_entity_poly.type
_entity_poly.pdbx_seq_one_letter_code
_entity_poly.pdbx_strand_id
1 'polypeptide(L)'
;MPAQPSPGIRGSAIPRVYLLQLLSSCAIRSSEFSLSLFLAGTYPSTLLYISIHGLCRSIAAVLLGPAVGAYVDSQDRLRAMGLCIAYQRLSIVLSCILIISLRHLPEPGLESWGRLAALLCFATVALLGSIEKLAAMANLIALERDWLVIVAETHRLRRQDFNASLRRVDLLSKLLAPSFVGLIDSSSPQLAMMVVVVWNVASMLLESRIASQIYNTVPELAYEREHGNVTEMRHLSLENGPEQVVSLLSVPPLSVTSLLTLAPWEEYRKSPVFLASFAGCILWWTVLYVGGPMIAYLLSIGFSSLQVTFFRIVSVVAELGGTWLAPILMDRFGPSRAGFYFLLWQVACLAVFAGPVLTHDITTIFAGVALGLGIIFKRLGLWGSDLAIQFMVQEVGHFVRS
;
A
#
# COMPACT_ATOMS: atom_id res chain seq x y z
N MET A 1 21.17 28.63 22.91
CA MET A 1 19.76 28.18 22.98
C MET A 1 19.02 28.74 21.78
N PRO A 2 18.63 27.93 20.79
CA PRO A 2 17.76 28.44 19.72
C PRO A 2 16.37 28.71 20.29
N ALA A 3 15.78 29.85 19.91
CA ALA A 3 14.49 30.29 20.39
C ALA A 3 13.39 29.27 20.05
N GLN A 4 12.63 28.85 21.07
CA GLN A 4 11.43 28.04 20.90
C GLN A 4 10.41 28.84 20.07
N PRO A 5 9.95 28.35 18.90
CA PRO A 5 8.90 29.02 18.15
C PRO A 5 7.57 28.95 18.91
N SER A 6 6.80 30.04 18.80
CA SER A 6 5.58 30.32 19.56
C SER A 6 4.50 29.23 19.40
N PRO A 7 3.69 28.99 20.45
CA PRO A 7 2.74 27.87 20.52
C PRO A 7 1.60 27.90 19.49
N GLY A 8 1.36 29.04 18.81
CA GLY A 8 0.31 29.18 17.81
C GLY A 8 0.59 28.51 16.45
N ILE A 9 1.86 28.29 16.09
CA ILE A 9 2.24 27.73 14.78
C ILE A 9 2.19 26.18 14.78
N ARG A 10 2.34 25.56 15.97
CA ARG A 10 2.35 24.09 16.12
C ARG A 10 1.00 23.41 15.84
N GLY A 11 -0.13 24.12 15.97
CA GLY A 11 -1.45 23.54 15.72
C GLY A 11 -1.76 23.25 14.24
N SER A 12 -1.00 23.82 13.31
CA SER A 12 -1.32 23.80 11.87
C SER A 12 -0.81 22.56 11.12
N ALA A 13 0.15 21.82 11.68
CA ALA A 13 0.76 20.67 11.00
C ALA A 13 -0.14 19.42 11.01
N ILE A 14 -0.79 19.13 12.14
CA ILE A 14 -1.64 17.94 12.32
C ILE A 14 -2.76 17.84 11.28
N PRO A 15 -3.62 18.86 11.06
CA PRO A 15 -4.68 18.76 10.05
C PRO A 15 -4.14 18.60 8.62
N ARG A 16 -2.98 19.20 8.32
CA ARG A 16 -2.30 19.03 7.03
C ARG A 16 -1.80 17.61 6.83
N VAL A 17 -1.31 16.96 7.89
CA VAL A 17 -0.90 15.55 7.84
C VAL A 17 -2.09 14.63 7.56
N TYR A 18 -3.23 14.86 8.23
CA TYR A 18 -4.45 14.11 7.92
C TYR A 18 -4.92 14.33 6.48
N LEU A 19 -4.84 15.57 5.98
CA LEU A 19 -5.20 15.89 4.60
C LEU A 19 -4.23 15.23 3.60
N LEU A 20 -2.93 15.25 3.89
CA LEU A 20 -1.91 14.57 3.07
C LEU A 20 -2.17 13.06 3.02
N GLN A 21 -2.41 12.43 4.17
CA GLN A 21 -2.74 11.00 4.25
C GLN A 21 -4.02 10.69 3.47
N LEU A 22 -5.07 11.51 3.63
CA LEU A 22 -6.33 11.31 2.92
C LEU A 22 -6.14 11.40 1.40
N LEU A 23 -5.48 12.46 0.92
CA LEU A 23 -5.21 12.66 -0.50
C LEU A 23 -4.37 11.52 -1.07
N SER A 24 -3.28 11.18 -0.39
CA SER A 24 -2.38 10.12 -0.83
C SER A 24 -3.10 8.78 -0.84
N SER A 25 -3.75 8.37 0.26
CA SER A 25 -4.50 7.12 0.32
C SER A 25 -5.63 7.07 -0.73
N CYS A 26 -6.40 8.15 -0.93
CA CYS A 26 -7.42 8.19 -1.99
C CYS A 26 -6.82 8.01 -3.39
N ALA A 27 -5.73 8.72 -3.71
CA ALA A 27 -5.06 8.60 -5.00
C ALA A 27 -4.52 7.17 -5.22
N ILE A 28 -3.82 6.59 -4.24
CA ILE A 28 -3.28 5.22 -4.31
C ILE A 28 -4.39 4.18 -4.50
N ARG A 29 -5.45 4.25 -3.69
CA ARG A 29 -6.54 3.27 -3.74
C ARG A 29 -7.38 3.40 -5.01
N SER A 30 -7.62 4.64 -5.47
CA SER A 30 -8.30 4.87 -6.74
C SER A 30 -7.47 4.36 -7.91
N SER A 31 -6.17 4.62 -7.96
CA SER A 31 -5.31 4.25 -9.08
C SER A 31 -5.13 2.73 -9.23
N GLU A 32 -4.93 2.02 -8.11
CA GLU A 32 -4.81 0.55 -8.08
C GLU A 32 -6.06 -0.13 -8.64
N PHE A 33 -7.23 0.35 -8.23
CA PHE A 33 -8.51 -0.14 -8.74
C PHE A 33 -8.74 0.25 -10.20
N SER A 34 -8.51 1.52 -10.53
CA SER A 34 -8.75 2.08 -11.87
C SER A 34 -7.95 1.35 -12.94
N LEU A 35 -6.65 1.14 -12.71
CA LEU A 35 -5.79 0.51 -13.71
C LEU A 35 -6.20 -0.95 -13.97
N SER A 36 -6.62 -1.65 -12.90
CA SER A 36 -7.18 -3.01 -13.02
C SER A 36 -8.50 -3.03 -13.80
N LEU A 37 -9.39 -2.07 -13.52
CA LEU A 37 -10.68 -1.92 -14.19
C LEU A 37 -10.52 -1.55 -15.67
N PHE A 38 -9.65 -0.61 -15.99
CA PHE A 38 -9.42 -0.15 -17.36
C PHE A 38 -8.77 -1.23 -18.22
N LEU A 39 -7.81 -2.00 -17.67
CA LEU A 39 -7.24 -3.17 -18.35
C LEU A 39 -8.29 -4.26 -18.60
N ALA A 40 -9.17 -4.52 -17.63
CA ALA A 40 -10.28 -5.46 -17.80
C ALA A 40 -11.25 -5.03 -18.91
N GLY A 41 -11.60 -3.74 -18.97
CA GLY A 41 -12.45 -3.20 -20.01
C GLY A 41 -11.80 -3.18 -21.40
N THR A 42 -10.47 -3.11 -21.48
CA THR A 42 -9.74 -3.15 -22.75
C THR A 42 -9.61 -4.58 -23.29
N TYR A 43 -9.48 -5.58 -22.42
CA TYR A 43 -9.37 -6.99 -22.80
C TYR A 43 -10.47 -7.84 -22.13
N PRO A 44 -11.75 -7.67 -22.50
CA PRO A 44 -12.87 -8.29 -21.80
C PRO A 44 -12.90 -9.82 -21.89
N SER A 45 -12.28 -10.40 -22.92
CA SER A 45 -12.26 -11.85 -23.17
C SER A 45 -11.17 -12.60 -22.40
N THR A 46 -10.24 -11.91 -21.73
CA THR A 46 -9.11 -12.56 -21.08
C THR A 46 -8.61 -11.85 -19.83
N LEU A 47 -8.37 -12.62 -18.77
CA LEU A 47 -7.78 -12.12 -17.51
C LEU A 47 -6.25 -12.09 -17.55
N LEU A 48 -5.63 -12.55 -18.66
CA LEU A 48 -4.18 -12.70 -18.78
C LEU A 48 -3.45 -11.37 -18.59
N TYR A 49 -3.91 -10.29 -19.22
CA TYR A 49 -3.24 -8.99 -19.16
C TYR A 49 -3.28 -8.37 -17.76
N ILE A 50 -4.42 -8.47 -17.07
CA ILE A 50 -4.55 -8.02 -15.68
C ILE A 50 -3.63 -8.84 -14.77
N SER A 51 -3.57 -10.15 -14.99
CA SER A 51 -2.75 -11.07 -14.20
C SER A 51 -1.25 -10.81 -14.39
N ILE A 52 -0.78 -10.63 -15.63
CA ILE A 52 0.61 -10.28 -15.92
C ILE A 52 0.95 -8.93 -15.31
N HIS A 53 0.08 -7.93 -15.47
CA HIS A 53 0.28 -6.61 -14.88
C HIS A 53 0.42 -6.69 -13.34
N GLY A 54 -0.45 -7.44 -12.66
CA GLY A 54 -0.37 -7.67 -11.21
C GLY A 54 0.90 -8.44 -10.80
N LEU A 55 1.31 -9.43 -11.59
CA LEU A 55 2.51 -10.23 -11.36
C LEU A 55 3.78 -9.36 -11.47
N CYS A 56 3.91 -8.56 -12.53
CA CYS A 56 5.04 -7.65 -12.72
C CYS A 56 5.19 -6.68 -11.54
N ARG A 57 4.09 -6.06 -11.09
CA ARG A 57 4.06 -5.19 -9.92
C ARG A 57 4.55 -5.88 -8.65
N SER A 58 4.13 -7.13 -8.45
CA SER A 58 4.47 -7.92 -7.27
C SER A 58 5.93 -8.36 -7.29
N ILE A 59 6.43 -8.82 -8.43
CA ILE A 59 7.84 -9.20 -8.61
C ILE A 59 8.75 -7.98 -8.40
N ALA A 60 8.41 -6.84 -9.01
CA ALA A 60 9.17 -5.61 -8.84
C ALA A 60 9.24 -5.19 -7.37
N ALA A 61 8.10 -5.20 -6.66
CA ALA A 61 8.03 -4.91 -5.24
C ALA A 61 8.91 -5.82 -4.38
N VAL A 62 8.94 -7.13 -4.66
CA VAL A 62 9.75 -8.10 -3.91
C VAL A 62 11.24 -7.93 -4.18
N LEU A 63 11.63 -7.78 -5.44
CA LEU A 63 13.04 -7.72 -5.84
C LEU A 63 13.67 -6.35 -5.55
N LEU A 64 12.91 -5.27 -5.72
CA LEU A 64 13.42 -3.90 -5.62
C LEU A 64 12.95 -3.17 -4.34
N GLY A 65 12.11 -3.78 -3.52
CA GLY A 65 11.64 -3.20 -2.25
C GLY A 65 12.77 -2.75 -1.31
N PRO A 66 13.80 -3.59 -1.06
CA PRO A 66 14.97 -3.19 -0.27
C PRO A 66 15.76 -2.03 -0.92
N ALA A 67 15.91 -2.05 -2.25
CA ALA A 67 16.55 -0.97 -3.01
C ALA A 67 15.85 0.37 -2.78
N VAL A 68 14.52 0.34 -2.82
CA VAL A 68 13.67 1.50 -2.63
C VAL A 68 13.80 2.05 -1.21
N GLY A 69 13.82 1.19 -0.19
CA GLY A 69 14.06 1.60 1.20
C GLY A 69 15.41 2.31 1.35
N ALA A 70 16.49 1.67 0.89
CA ALA A 70 17.83 2.24 0.94
C ALA A 70 17.94 3.56 0.15
N TYR A 71 17.26 3.66 -0.99
CA TYR A 71 17.20 4.90 -1.77
C TYR A 71 16.50 6.01 -0.98
N VAL A 72 15.33 5.77 -0.39
CA VAL A 72 14.61 6.75 0.44
C VAL A 72 15.47 7.18 1.65
N ASP A 73 16.19 6.24 2.25
CA ASP A 73 17.12 6.48 3.36
C ASP A 73 18.41 7.22 2.95
N SER A 74 18.69 7.36 1.65
CA SER A 74 19.83 8.17 1.14
C SER A 74 19.47 9.60 0.75
N GLN A 75 18.20 9.88 0.42
CA GLN A 75 17.77 11.16 -0.18
C GLN A 75 17.23 12.16 0.85
N ASP A 76 17.38 13.46 0.59
CA ASP A 76 16.75 14.51 1.41
C ASP A 76 15.24 14.25 1.57
N ARG A 77 14.73 14.28 2.80
CA ARG A 77 13.34 13.92 3.14
C ARG A 77 12.30 14.56 2.21
N LEU A 78 12.40 15.87 1.98
CA LEU A 78 11.48 16.60 1.12
C LEU A 78 11.61 16.21 -0.36
N ARG A 79 12.84 16.00 -0.85
CA ARG A 79 13.09 15.58 -2.24
C ARG A 79 12.63 14.14 -2.45
N ALA A 80 12.93 13.24 -1.52
CA ALA A 80 12.49 11.85 -1.53
C ALA A 80 10.97 11.78 -1.65
N MET A 81 10.25 12.46 -0.74
CA MET A 81 8.79 12.51 -0.74
C MET A 81 8.23 13.08 -2.06
N GLY A 82 8.78 14.21 -2.52
CA GLY A 82 8.36 14.85 -3.77
C GLY A 82 8.55 13.95 -5.01
N LEU A 83 9.70 13.28 -5.11
CA LEU A 83 9.98 12.33 -6.18
C LEU A 83 9.07 11.12 -6.14
N CYS A 84 8.80 10.55 -4.94
CA CYS A 84 7.90 9.41 -4.78
C CYS A 84 6.48 9.75 -5.27
N ILE A 85 5.94 10.89 -4.83
CA ILE A 85 4.63 11.38 -5.27
C ILE A 85 4.63 11.57 -6.79
N ALA A 86 5.65 12.25 -7.34
CA ALA A 86 5.73 12.53 -8.78
C ALA A 86 5.78 11.24 -9.62
N TYR A 87 6.72 10.33 -9.33
CA TYR A 87 6.85 9.07 -10.06
C TYR A 87 5.58 8.24 -9.99
N GLN A 88 4.91 8.22 -8.84
CA GLN A 88 3.67 7.48 -8.69
C GLN A 88 2.54 8.06 -9.56
N ARG A 89 2.27 9.37 -9.44
CA ARG A 89 1.15 10.03 -10.13
C ARG A 89 1.39 10.08 -11.64
N LEU A 90 2.62 10.37 -12.09
CA LEU A 90 2.98 10.38 -13.50
C LEU A 90 2.87 8.99 -14.13
N SER A 91 3.28 7.94 -13.43
CA SER A 91 3.16 6.57 -13.94
C SER A 91 1.70 6.21 -14.23
N ILE A 92 0.77 6.56 -13.33
CA ILE A 92 -0.67 6.33 -13.54
C ILE A 92 -1.21 7.15 -14.71
N VAL A 93 -0.85 8.44 -14.80
CA VAL A 93 -1.30 9.32 -15.89
C VAL A 93 -0.84 8.76 -17.24
N LEU A 94 0.44 8.38 -17.35
CA LEU A 94 1.00 7.78 -18.56
C LEU A 94 0.33 6.44 -18.88
N SER A 95 0.10 5.57 -17.89
CA SER A 95 -0.64 4.32 -18.09
C SER A 95 -2.04 4.56 -18.63
N CYS A 96 -2.77 5.54 -18.09
CA CYS A 96 -4.12 5.87 -18.56
C CYS A 96 -4.10 6.42 -19.99
N ILE A 97 -3.16 7.31 -20.33
CA ILE A 97 -3.00 7.83 -21.69
C ILE A 97 -2.69 6.68 -22.67
N LEU A 98 -1.80 5.75 -22.31
CA LEU A 98 -1.49 4.59 -23.14
C LEU A 98 -2.70 3.68 -23.35
N ILE A 99 -3.51 3.45 -22.31
CA ILE A 99 -4.74 2.65 -22.42
C ILE A 99 -5.79 3.35 -23.29
N ILE A 100 -5.95 4.67 -23.15
CA ILE A 100 -6.83 5.46 -24.02
C ILE A 100 -6.37 5.35 -25.48
N SER A 101 -5.08 5.57 -25.74
CA SER A 101 -4.49 5.43 -27.08
C SER A 101 -4.70 4.03 -27.65
N LEU A 102 -4.53 2.99 -26.84
CA LEU A 102 -4.75 1.61 -27.24
C LEU A 102 -6.20 1.33 -27.67
N ARG A 103 -7.18 1.98 -27.03
CA ARG A 103 -8.61 1.88 -27.40
C ARG A 103 -8.98 2.66 -28.65
N HIS A 104 -8.19 3.66 -29.03
CA HIS A 104 -8.39 4.46 -30.23
C HIS A 104 -7.62 3.94 -31.45
N LEU A 105 -6.70 2.99 -31.27
CA LEU A 105 -6.09 2.29 -32.39
C LEU A 105 -7.18 1.52 -33.16
N PRO A 106 -7.19 1.60 -34.51
CA PRO A 106 -8.08 0.76 -35.33
C PRO A 106 -7.91 -0.70 -34.93
N GLU A 107 -9.02 -1.45 -34.88
CA GLU A 107 -9.04 -2.92 -34.69
C GLU A 107 -7.84 -3.53 -35.44
N PRO A 108 -6.95 -4.28 -34.75
CA PRO A 108 -5.74 -4.76 -35.36
C PRO A 108 -6.12 -5.65 -36.54
N GLY A 109 -6.03 -5.11 -37.74
CA GLY A 109 -6.03 -5.89 -38.96
C GLY A 109 -4.94 -6.96 -38.86
N LEU A 110 -5.00 -7.98 -39.71
CA LEU A 110 -4.03 -9.09 -39.74
C LEU A 110 -2.55 -8.66 -39.85
N GLU A 111 -2.27 -7.38 -40.07
CA GLU A 111 -0.94 -6.79 -40.12
C GLU A 111 -0.18 -6.96 -38.79
N SER A 112 1.04 -7.48 -38.89
CA SER A 112 1.97 -7.74 -37.78
C SER A 112 2.28 -6.50 -36.94
N TRP A 113 2.25 -5.31 -37.56
CA TRP A 113 2.59 -4.03 -36.91
C TRP A 113 1.60 -3.61 -35.82
N GLY A 114 0.29 -3.78 -36.03
CA GLY A 114 -0.73 -3.42 -35.03
C GLY A 114 -0.65 -4.28 -33.76
N ARG A 115 -0.37 -5.59 -33.93
CA ARG A 115 -0.18 -6.52 -32.81
C ARG A 115 1.09 -6.20 -32.01
N LEU A 116 2.20 -5.90 -32.69
CA LEU A 116 3.44 -5.52 -32.02
C LEU A 116 3.28 -4.22 -31.23
N ALA A 117 2.63 -3.21 -31.81
CA ALA A 117 2.35 -1.94 -31.14
C ALA A 117 1.49 -2.15 -29.87
N ALA A 118 0.43 -2.95 -29.94
CA ALA A 118 -0.40 -3.27 -28.79
C ALA A 118 0.38 -3.99 -27.67
N LEU A 119 1.26 -4.94 -28.03
CA LEU A 119 2.13 -5.64 -27.07
C LEU A 119 3.12 -4.68 -26.40
N LEU A 120 3.76 -3.79 -27.17
CA LEU A 120 4.68 -2.78 -26.63
C LEU A 120 3.97 -1.77 -25.73
N CYS A 121 2.76 -1.32 -26.10
CA CYS A 121 1.92 -0.48 -25.26
C CYS A 121 1.60 -1.19 -23.93
N PHE A 122 1.17 -2.45 -23.98
CA PHE A 122 0.88 -3.23 -22.77
C PHE A 122 2.13 -3.45 -21.91
N ALA A 123 3.27 -3.80 -22.50
CA ALA A 123 4.54 -3.95 -21.79
C ALA A 123 4.95 -2.65 -21.09
N THR A 124 4.72 -1.50 -21.74
CA THR A 124 4.98 -0.18 -21.16
C THR A 124 4.03 0.11 -19.99
N VAL A 125 2.74 -0.24 -20.12
CA VAL A 125 1.77 -0.13 -19.01
C VAL A 125 2.17 -1.01 -17.83
N ALA A 126 2.64 -2.24 -18.06
CA ALA A 126 3.14 -3.13 -17.01
C ALA A 126 4.40 -2.60 -16.31
N LEU A 127 5.31 -1.98 -17.06
CA LEU A 127 6.49 -1.32 -16.51
C LEU A 127 6.11 -0.10 -15.66
N LEU A 128 5.26 0.78 -16.18
CA LEU A 128 4.75 1.95 -15.45
C LEU A 128 3.98 1.53 -14.20
N GLY A 129 3.19 0.47 -14.26
CA GLY A 129 2.54 -0.13 -13.10
C GLY A 129 3.56 -0.58 -12.05
N SER A 130 4.69 -1.13 -12.47
CA SER A 130 5.75 -1.56 -11.55
C SER A 130 6.45 -0.37 -10.89
N ILE A 131 6.75 0.69 -11.66
CA ILE A 131 7.31 1.95 -11.15
C ILE A 131 6.35 2.60 -10.16
N GLU A 132 5.06 2.67 -10.49
CA GLU A 132 4.02 3.17 -9.60
C GLU A 132 3.99 2.41 -8.28
N LYS A 133 4.07 1.08 -8.32
CA LYS A 133 4.04 0.25 -7.12
C LYS A 133 5.25 0.53 -6.22
N LEU A 134 6.44 0.66 -6.81
CA LEU A 134 7.67 0.98 -6.08
C LEU A 134 7.61 2.38 -5.48
N ALA A 135 7.15 3.37 -6.25
CA ALA A 135 6.97 4.74 -5.77
C ALA A 135 5.93 4.82 -4.65
N ALA A 136 4.85 4.03 -4.70
CA ALA A 136 3.86 3.91 -3.64
C ALA A 136 4.47 3.35 -2.34
N MET A 137 5.32 2.31 -2.45
CA MET A 137 6.04 1.75 -1.32
C MET A 137 7.02 2.76 -0.71
N ALA A 138 7.77 3.47 -1.56
CA ALA A 138 8.68 4.52 -1.17
C ALA A 138 7.97 5.66 -0.41
N ASN A 139 6.83 6.11 -0.94
CA ASN A 139 5.98 7.12 -0.32
C ASN A 139 5.46 6.68 1.05
N LEU A 140 5.05 5.41 1.19
CA LEU A 140 4.62 4.84 2.47
C LEU A 140 5.76 4.83 3.49
N ILE A 141 6.96 4.39 3.09
CA ILE A 141 8.13 4.37 3.97
C ILE A 141 8.49 5.80 4.40
N ALA A 142 8.62 6.73 3.45
CA ALA A 142 8.97 8.12 3.73
C ALA A 142 7.93 8.80 4.64
N LEU A 143 6.63 8.62 4.36
CA LEU A 143 5.57 9.25 5.15
C LEU A 143 5.37 8.55 6.49
N GLU A 144 5.01 7.26 6.47
CA GLU A 144 4.53 6.58 7.66
C GLU A 144 5.63 6.16 8.64
N ARG A 145 6.83 5.84 8.12
CA ARG A 145 7.92 5.32 8.95
C ARG A 145 8.94 6.38 9.36
N ASP A 146 8.99 7.52 8.67
CA ASP A 146 9.92 8.62 8.99
C ASP A 146 9.13 9.88 9.40
N TRP A 147 8.39 10.51 8.49
CA TRP A 147 7.76 11.81 8.77
C TRP A 147 6.74 11.78 9.90
N LEU A 148 5.82 10.82 9.89
CA LEU A 148 4.76 10.74 10.90
C LEU A 148 5.31 10.46 12.31
N VAL A 149 6.43 9.75 12.41
CA VAL A 149 7.09 9.45 13.68
C VAL A 149 7.61 10.73 14.30
N ILE A 150 8.34 11.53 13.51
CA ILE A 150 8.91 12.81 13.96
C ILE A 150 7.82 13.80 14.32
N VAL A 151 6.78 13.91 13.49
CA VAL A 151 5.62 14.77 13.79
C VAL A 151 4.94 14.36 15.10
N ALA A 152 4.76 13.06 15.34
CA ALA A 152 4.16 12.58 16.58
C ALA A 152 5.02 12.91 17.80
N GLU A 153 6.35 12.81 17.69
CA GLU A 153 7.31 13.17 18.73
C GLU A 153 7.31 14.67 19.02
N THR A 154 7.42 15.52 17.99
CA THR A 154 7.40 16.99 18.10
C THR A 154 6.14 17.49 18.82
N HIS A 155 4.99 16.88 18.52
CA HIS A 155 3.70 17.25 19.12
C HIS A 155 3.34 16.46 20.38
N ARG A 156 4.22 15.58 20.88
CA ARG A 156 4.00 14.71 22.05
C ARG A 156 2.69 13.91 21.98
N LEU A 157 2.31 13.48 20.77
CA LEU A 157 1.13 12.67 20.54
C LEU A 157 1.42 11.22 20.91
N ARG A 158 0.43 10.51 21.45
CA ARG A 158 0.54 9.06 21.61
C ARG A 158 0.57 8.42 20.22
N ARG A 159 1.72 7.84 19.83
CA ARG A 159 1.95 7.28 18.49
C ARG A 159 0.89 6.27 18.07
N GLN A 160 0.43 5.45 19.02
CA GLN A 160 -0.61 4.44 18.80
C GLN A 160 -1.94 5.09 18.36
N ASP A 161 -2.40 6.12 19.07
CA ASP A 161 -3.67 6.80 18.78
C ASP A 161 -3.62 7.58 17.46
N PHE A 162 -2.48 8.22 17.20
CA PHE A 162 -2.25 8.96 15.96
C PHE A 162 -2.19 8.02 14.74
N ASN A 163 -1.41 6.94 14.83
CA ASN A 163 -1.31 5.92 13.78
C ASN A 163 -2.66 5.22 13.54
N ALA A 164 -3.38 4.85 14.60
CA ALA A 164 -4.71 4.26 14.48
C ALA A 164 -5.69 5.20 13.76
N SER A 165 -5.63 6.51 14.04
CA SER A 165 -6.47 7.50 13.38
C SER A 165 -6.15 7.64 11.89
N LEU A 166 -4.86 7.65 11.51
CA LEU A 166 -4.43 7.68 10.11
C LEU A 166 -4.78 6.38 9.37
N ARG A 167 -4.69 5.23 10.06
CA ARG A 167 -5.12 3.94 9.51
C ARG A 167 -6.61 3.92 9.22
N ARG A 168 -7.45 4.55 10.05
CA ARG A 168 -8.89 4.69 9.77
C ARG A 168 -9.12 5.50 8.49
N VAL A 169 -8.35 6.58 8.29
CA VAL A 169 -8.42 7.38 7.05
C VAL A 169 -8.07 6.52 5.82
N ASP A 170 -7.01 5.71 5.88
CA ASP A 170 -6.64 4.79 4.79
C ASP A 170 -7.72 3.73 4.51
N LEU A 171 -8.37 3.22 5.55
CA LEU A 171 -9.43 2.23 5.37
C LEU A 171 -10.70 2.83 4.78
N LEU A 172 -11.05 4.06 5.14
CA LEU A 172 -12.16 4.79 4.52
C LEU A 172 -11.89 5.03 3.03
N SER A 173 -10.68 5.44 2.66
CA SER A 173 -10.33 5.64 1.25
C SER A 173 -10.33 4.34 0.45
N LYS A 174 -9.92 3.21 1.07
CA LYS A 174 -9.98 1.88 0.46
C LYS A 174 -11.39 1.46 0.06
N LEU A 175 -12.41 1.96 0.77
CA LEU A 175 -13.82 1.75 0.41
C LEU A 175 -14.31 2.80 -0.60
N LEU A 176 -14.15 4.08 -0.27
CA LEU A 176 -14.78 5.18 -0.99
C LEU A 176 -14.15 5.41 -2.37
N ALA A 177 -12.82 5.37 -2.46
CA ALA A 177 -12.13 5.75 -3.68
C ALA A 177 -12.38 4.78 -4.85
N PRO A 178 -12.28 3.45 -4.68
CA PRO A 178 -12.67 2.50 -5.73
C PRO A 178 -14.15 2.59 -6.10
N SER A 179 -15.02 2.82 -5.12
CA SER A 179 -16.47 2.89 -5.34
C SER A 179 -16.83 4.11 -6.20
N PHE A 180 -16.21 5.26 -5.95
CA PHE A 180 -16.42 6.48 -6.74
C PHE A 180 -15.99 6.29 -8.19
N VAL A 181 -14.80 5.71 -8.41
CA VAL A 181 -14.32 5.41 -9.78
C VAL A 181 -15.27 4.42 -10.48
N GLY A 182 -15.66 3.34 -9.81
CA GLY A 182 -16.56 2.33 -10.39
C GLY A 182 -17.93 2.89 -10.78
N LEU A 183 -18.48 3.83 -10.00
CA LEU A 183 -19.73 4.51 -10.36
C LEU A 183 -19.58 5.35 -11.63
N ILE A 184 -18.48 6.08 -11.78
CA ILE A 184 -18.23 6.88 -12.99
C ILE A 184 -18.02 5.96 -14.19
N ASP A 185 -17.25 4.87 -14.01
CA ASP A 185 -16.97 3.88 -15.07
C ASP A 185 -18.25 3.20 -15.56
N SER A 186 -19.20 2.91 -14.66
CA SER A 186 -20.50 2.37 -15.01
C SER A 186 -21.34 3.28 -15.91
N SER A 187 -21.12 4.60 -15.84
CA SER A 187 -21.78 5.58 -16.70
C SER A 187 -21.02 5.78 -18.01
N SER A 188 -19.71 6.00 -17.94
CA SER A 188 -18.83 6.12 -19.10
C SER A 188 -17.38 5.75 -18.74
N PRO A 189 -16.83 4.68 -19.35
CA PRO A 189 -15.43 4.27 -19.11
C PRO A 189 -14.42 5.34 -19.53
N GLN A 190 -14.73 6.11 -20.58
CA GLN A 190 -13.86 7.20 -21.05
C GLN A 190 -13.81 8.34 -20.03
N LEU A 191 -14.97 8.71 -19.47
CA LEU A 191 -15.04 9.72 -18.42
C LEU A 191 -14.28 9.27 -17.17
N ALA A 192 -14.41 8.01 -16.77
CA ALA A 192 -13.69 7.46 -15.63
C ALA A 192 -12.16 7.57 -15.80
N MET A 193 -11.63 7.22 -16.97
CA MET A 193 -10.20 7.38 -17.27
C MET A 193 -9.76 8.84 -17.20
N MET A 194 -10.54 9.78 -17.76
CA MET A 194 -10.23 11.22 -17.69
C MET A 194 -10.24 11.74 -16.26
N VAL A 195 -11.24 11.37 -15.46
CA VAL A 195 -11.34 11.76 -14.05
C VAL A 195 -10.13 11.25 -13.26
N VAL A 196 -9.70 10.01 -13.50
CA VAL A 196 -8.51 9.43 -12.83
C VAL A 196 -7.24 10.18 -13.22
N VAL A 197 -7.07 10.56 -14.49
CA VAL A 197 -5.95 11.38 -14.95
C VAL A 197 -5.95 12.75 -14.25
N VAL A 198 -7.08 13.46 -14.30
CA VAL A 198 -7.22 14.78 -13.67
C VAL A 198 -6.97 14.70 -12.17
N TRP A 199 -7.54 13.69 -11.50
CA TRP A 199 -7.36 13.47 -10.07
C TRP A 199 -5.89 13.22 -9.71
N ASN A 200 -5.16 12.41 -10.48
CA ASN A 200 -3.75 12.15 -10.19
C ASN A 200 -2.87 13.38 -10.41
N VAL A 201 -3.12 14.18 -11.45
CA VAL A 201 -2.41 15.45 -11.68
C VAL A 201 -2.71 16.45 -10.57
N ALA A 202 -3.98 16.62 -10.21
CA ALA A 202 -4.39 17.52 -9.13
C ALA A 202 -3.80 17.09 -7.78
N SER A 203 -3.89 15.79 -7.45
CA SER A 203 -3.35 15.22 -6.22
C SER A 203 -1.83 15.39 -6.14
N MET A 204 -1.09 15.20 -7.24
CA MET A 204 0.35 15.45 -7.30
C MET A 204 0.72 16.88 -6.87
N LEU A 205 0.00 17.87 -7.40
CA LEU A 205 0.25 19.29 -7.10
C LEU A 205 -0.17 19.66 -5.68
N LEU A 206 -1.27 19.10 -5.18
CA LEU A 206 -1.75 19.37 -3.82
C LEU A 206 -0.87 18.69 -2.77
N GLU A 207 -0.54 17.42 -2.95
CA GLU A 207 0.31 16.65 -2.04
C GLU A 207 1.71 17.26 -1.93
N SER A 208 2.33 17.65 -3.05
CA SER A 208 3.66 18.30 -3.03
C SER A 208 3.66 19.64 -2.29
N ARG A 209 2.60 20.44 -2.45
CA ARG A 209 2.42 21.69 -1.69
C ARG A 209 2.22 21.43 -0.20
N ILE A 210 1.35 20.49 0.16
CA ILE A 210 1.07 20.17 1.57
C ILE A 210 2.31 19.56 2.24
N ALA A 211 3.04 18.68 1.55
CA ALA A 211 4.29 18.11 2.03
C ALA A 211 5.34 19.22 2.30
N SER A 212 5.48 20.16 1.37
CA SER A 212 6.37 21.33 1.56
C SER A 212 5.95 22.19 2.75
N GLN A 213 4.64 22.39 2.95
CA GLN A 213 4.12 23.14 4.11
C GLN A 213 4.40 22.41 5.44
N ILE A 214 4.22 21.09 5.50
CA ILE A 214 4.53 20.30 6.69
C ILE A 214 6.02 20.37 7.01
N TYR A 215 6.87 20.19 6.00
CA TYR A 215 8.32 20.27 6.14
C TYR A 215 8.78 21.63 6.70
N ASN A 216 8.21 22.73 6.21
CA ASN A 216 8.53 24.07 6.71
C ASN A 216 7.94 24.39 8.09
N THR A 217 6.89 23.67 8.51
CA THR A 217 6.22 23.90 9.81
C THR A 217 6.89 23.12 10.94
N VAL A 218 7.52 21.97 10.63
CA VAL A 218 8.13 21.06 11.60
C VAL A 218 9.65 21.04 11.35
N PRO A 219 10.43 21.93 11.98
CA PRO A 219 11.87 22.07 11.73
C PRO A 219 12.67 20.82 12.12
N GLU A 220 12.14 19.97 13.01
CA GLU A 220 12.76 18.69 13.38
C GLU A 220 12.92 17.75 12.17
N LEU A 221 12.04 17.86 11.15
CA LEU A 221 12.17 17.11 9.90
C LEU A 221 13.43 17.48 9.13
N ALA A 222 13.90 18.73 9.20
CA ALA A 222 15.12 19.17 8.54
C ALA A 222 16.38 18.85 9.38
N TYR A 223 16.29 19.03 10.70
CA TYR A 223 17.46 19.03 11.59
C TYR A 223 18.07 17.65 11.87
N GLU A 224 17.24 16.61 12.07
CA GLU A 224 17.74 15.28 12.46
C GLU A 224 18.64 14.62 11.41
N ARG A 225 18.37 14.87 10.12
CA ARG A 225 19.13 14.25 9.03
C ARG A 225 20.44 14.98 8.74
N GLU A 226 20.45 16.30 8.89
CA GLU A 226 21.66 17.12 8.75
C GLU A 226 22.68 16.79 9.86
N HIS A 227 22.23 16.58 11.10
CA HIS A 227 23.13 16.15 12.18
C HIS A 227 23.63 14.71 12.02
N GLY A 228 22.79 13.77 11.58
CA GLY A 228 23.23 12.39 11.30
C GLY A 228 24.36 12.33 10.27
N ASN A 229 24.18 13.01 9.13
CA ASN A 229 25.18 13.04 8.05
C ASN A 229 26.48 13.76 8.46
N VAL A 230 26.39 14.84 9.26
CA VAL A 230 27.57 15.58 9.75
C VAL A 230 28.35 14.78 10.78
N THR A 231 27.67 14.06 11.68
CA THR A 231 28.32 13.22 12.68
C THR A 231 28.99 11.99 12.03
N GLU A 232 28.35 11.33 11.06
CA GLU A 232 28.99 10.25 10.29
C GLU A 232 30.20 10.76 9.48
N MET A 233 30.07 11.88 8.76
CA MET A 233 31.20 12.48 8.04
C MET A 233 32.35 12.86 8.98
N ARG A 234 32.05 13.37 10.17
CA ARG A 234 33.07 13.74 11.17
C ARG A 234 33.78 12.52 11.76
N HIS A 235 33.05 11.43 12.02
CA HIS A 235 33.65 10.16 12.45
C HIS A 235 34.54 9.56 11.36
N LEU A 236 34.07 9.54 10.10
CA LEU A 236 34.85 9.03 8.97
C LEU A 236 36.09 9.89 8.67
N SER A 237 36.04 11.21 8.87
CA SER A 237 37.18 12.12 8.69
C SER A 237 38.24 12.03 9.79
N LEU A 238 37.85 11.56 10.98
CA LEU A 238 38.78 11.30 12.09
C LEU A 238 39.47 9.94 11.94
N GLU A 239 38.83 8.99 11.25
CA GLU A 239 39.32 7.63 11.07
C GLU A 239 40.10 7.44 9.76
N ASN A 240 39.75 8.15 8.67
CA ASN A 240 40.40 8.07 7.37
C ASN A 240 40.87 9.46 6.91
N GLY A 241 42.16 9.57 6.57
CA GLY A 241 42.81 10.83 6.17
C GLY A 241 42.23 11.50 4.92
N PRO A 242 42.62 12.76 4.64
CA PRO A 242 41.96 13.65 3.67
C PRO A 242 41.97 13.19 2.21
N GLU A 243 42.77 12.19 1.84
CA GLU A 243 42.88 11.71 0.44
C GLU A 243 41.73 10.78 0.02
N GLN A 244 40.99 10.14 0.93
CA GLN A 244 39.87 9.26 0.58
C GLN A 244 38.50 9.99 0.49
N VAL A 245 38.39 11.19 1.05
CA VAL A 245 37.13 11.97 1.06
C VAL A 245 36.71 12.40 -0.35
N VAL A 246 37.68 12.61 -1.25
CA VAL A 246 37.42 13.00 -2.65
C VAL A 246 36.88 11.83 -3.49
N SER A 247 37.14 10.58 -3.08
CA SER A 247 36.63 9.37 -3.76
C SER A 247 35.22 8.94 -3.32
N LEU A 248 34.63 9.61 -2.32
CA LEU A 248 33.28 9.30 -1.79
C LEU A 248 32.20 10.29 -2.24
N LEU A 249 32.60 11.39 -2.90
CA LEU A 249 31.67 12.29 -3.61
C LEU A 249 31.15 11.67 -4.93
N SER A 250 31.74 10.58 -5.40
CA SER A 250 31.07 9.70 -6.35
C SER A 250 30.00 8.91 -5.62
N VAL A 251 28.73 9.28 -5.86
CA VAL A 251 27.55 8.46 -5.56
C VAL A 251 27.94 6.99 -5.74
N PRO A 252 27.88 6.14 -4.71
CA PRO A 252 28.24 4.75 -4.89
C PRO A 252 27.32 4.23 -5.99
N PRO A 253 27.86 3.66 -7.08
CA PRO A 253 27.00 3.05 -8.08
C PRO A 253 26.14 2.07 -7.31
N LEU A 254 24.81 2.16 -7.48
CA LEU A 254 23.84 1.17 -7.01
C LEU A 254 24.35 -0.18 -7.47
N SER A 255 25.16 -0.83 -6.65
CA SER A 255 25.84 -2.05 -7.02
C SER A 255 24.75 -3.08 -6.95
N VAL A 256 24.31 -3.55 -8.12
CA VAL A 256 23.27 -4.58 -8.26
C VAL A 256 23.57 -5.81 -7.39
N THR A 257 24.84 -6.00 -6.99
CA THR A 257 25.28 -6.97 -5.99
C THR A 257 24.68 -6.78 -4.60
N SER A 258 24.46 -5.56 -4.09
CA SER A 258 23.78 -5.33 -2.80
C SER A 258 22.27 -5.56 -2.85
N LEU A 259 21.66 -5.54 -4.05
CA LEU A 259 20.26 -5.95 -4.25
C LEU A 259 20.07 -7.47 -4.29
N LEU A 260 21.16 -8.21 -4.55
CA LEU A 260 21.20 -9.67 -4.65
C LEU A 260 21.85 -10.33 -3.42
N THR A 261 22.23 -9.57 -2.39
CA THR A 261 22.76 -10.16 -1.16
C THR A 261 21.64 -10.91 -0.43
N LEU A 262 21.92 -12.16 -0.07
CA LEU A 262 21.05 -12.97 0.77
C LEU A 262 21.13 -12.56 2.26
N ALA A 263 22.05 -11.67 2.62
CA ALA A 263 22.31 -11.28 4.01
C ALA A 263 21.07 -10.71 4.73
N PRO A 264 20.26 -9.80 4.15
CA PRO A 264 19.04 -9.33 4.79
C PRO A 264 17.99 -10.44 4.98
N TRP A 265 17.94 -11.39 4.05
CA TRP A 265 17.05 -12.55 4.14
C TRP A 265 17.49 -13.54 5.23
N GLU A 266 18.80 -13.70 5.40
CA GLU A 266 19.37 -14.52 6.46
C GLU A 266 19.16 -13.90 7.84
N GLU A 267 19.30 -12.59 7.96
CA GLU A 267 18.99 -11.83 9.18
C GLU A 267 17.49 -11.90 9.51
N TYR A 268 16.61 -11.71 8.52
CA TYR A 268 15.18 -11.87 8.68
C TYR A 268 14.82 -13.28 9.19
N ARG A 269 15.47 -14.33 8.69
CA ARG A 269 15.26 -15.71 9.14
C ARG A 269 15.67 -15.93 10.61
N LYS A 270 16.69 -15.22 11.09
CA LYS A 270 17.17 -15.31 12.49
C LYS A 270 16.30 -14.51 13.46
N SER A 271 15.39 -13.66 12.97
CA SER A 271 14.51 -12.85 13.81
C SER A 271 13.57 -13.72 14.67
N PRO A 272 13.38 -13.40 15.96
CA PRO A 272 12.49 -14.16 16.85
C PRO A 272 11.02 -14.14 16.41
N VAL A 273 10.61 -13.15 15.62
CA VAL A 273 9.25 -13.01 15.07
C VAL A 273 9.11 -13.57 13.65
N PHE A 274 10.14 -14.23 13.11
CA PHE A 274 10.13 -14.80 11.76
C PHE A 274 8.92 -15.69 11.50
N LEU A 275 8.64 -16.64 12.40
CA LEU A 275 7.53 -17.59 12.24
C LEU A 275 6.17 -16.89 12.23
N ALA A 276 5.97 -15.90 13.11
CA ALA A 276 4.74 -15.12 13.16
C ALA A 276 4.55 -14.29 11.89
N SER A 277 5.62 -13.63 11.41
CA SER A 277 5.62 -12.86 10.17
C SER A 277 5.37 -13.74 8.94
N PHE A 278 6.04 -14.90 8.86
CA PHE A 278 5.86 -15.87 7.78
C PHE A 278 4.44 -16.46 7.75
N ALA A 279 3.88 -16.81 8.91
CA ALA A 279 2.48 -17.22 9.03
C ALA A 279 1.54 -16.09 8.57
N GLY A 280 1.88 -14.84 8.89
CA GLY A 280 1.24 -13.63 8.37
C GLY A 280 1.16 -13.62 6.85
N CYS A 281 2.27 -13.92 6.15
CA CYS A 281 2.29 -14.02 4.69
C CYS A 281 1.34 -15.11 4.16
N ILE A 282 1.31 -16.28 4.80
CA ILE A 282 0.44 -17.40 4.40
C ILE A 282 -1.05 -17.06 4.56
N LEU A 283 -1.41 -16.26 5.57
CA LEU A 283 -2.82 -15.84 5.76
C LEU A 283 -3.39 -15.13 4.53
N TRP A 284 -2.56 -14.41 3.77
CA TRP A 284 -2.95 -13.69 2.57
C TRP A 284 -3.15 -14.57 1.32
N TRP A 285 -2.77 -15.85 1.37
CA TRP A 285 -3.05 -16.81 0.28
C TRP A 285 -4.53 -17.23 0.21
N THR A 286 -5.37 -16.73 1.12
CA THR A 286 -6.80 -17.00 1.10
C THR A 286 -7.47 -16.47 -0.17
N VAL A 287 -8.03 -17.38 -0.98
CA VAL A 287 -8.91 -17.02 -2.11
C VAL A 287 -10.32 -16.65 -1.62
N LEU A 288 -10.67 -17.05 -0.39
CA LEU A 288 -11.96 -16.79 0.22
C LEU A 288 -12.09 -15.34 0.71
N TYR A 289 -12.43 -14.43 -0.19
CA TYR A 289 -12.76 -13.03 0.09
C TYR A 289 -13.75 -12.46 -0.93
N VAL A 290 -14.39 -11.33 -0.60
CA VAL A 290 -15.30 -10.64 -1.53
C VAL A 290 -14.50 -9.90 -2.62
N GLY A 291 -13.90 -10.68 -3.52
CA GLY A 291 -13.15 -10.23 -4.70
C GLY A 291 -13.73 -10.77 -6.00
N GLY A 292 -13.04 -10.52 -7.12
CA GLY A 292 -13.50 -10.89 -8.47
C GLY A 292 -14.02 -12.33 -8.61
N PRO A 293 -13.25 -13.37 -8.20
CA PRO A 293 -13.70 -14.76 -8.30
C PRO A 293 -14.97 -15.05 -7.49
N MET A 294 -15.06 -14.51 -6.27
CA MET A 294 -16.23 -14.73 -5.40
C MET A 294 -17.47 -13.98 -5.91
N ILE A 295 -17.29 -12.76 -6.42
CA ILE A 295 -18.36 -11.99 -7.05
C ILE A 295 -18.91 -12.74 -8.26
N ALA A 296 -18.03 -13.22 -9.14
CA ALA A 296 -18.42 -14.01 -10.31
C ALA A 296 -19.18 -15.28 -9.92
N TYR A 297 -18.70 -16.00 -8.90
CA TYR A 297 -19.36 -17.17 -8.36
C TYR A 297 -20.77 -16.86 -7.81
N LEU A 298 -20.91 -15.84 -6.96
CA LEU A 298 -22.21 -15.44 -6.40
C LEU A 298 -23.21 -15.05 -7.50
N LEU A 299 -22.75 -14.33 -8.53
CA LEU A 299 -23.60 -14.01 -9.69
C LEU A 299 -23.99 -15.26 -10.47
N SER A 300 -23.07 -16.21 -10.66
CA SER A 300 -23.36 -17.44 -11.43
C SER A 300 -24.40 -18.35 -10.78
N ILE A 301 -24.52 -18.32 -9.44
CA ILE A 301 -25.52 -19.07 -8.69
C ILE A 301 -26.81 -18.27 -8.42
N GLY A 302 -26.93 -17.07 -9.02
CA GLY A 302 -28.18 -16.31 -9.06
C GLY A 302 -28.32 -15.17 -8.04
N PHE A 303 -27.25 -14.74 -7.34
CA PHE A 303 -27.33 -13.53 -6.52
C PHE A 303 -27.43 -12.28 -7.40
N SER A 304 -28.18 -11.28 -6.92
CA SER A 304 -28.23 -9.98 -7.59
C SER A 304 -26.99 -9.14 -7.26
N SER A 305 -26.63 -8.22 -8.16
CA SER A 305 -25.52 -7.27 -7.94
C SER A 305 -25.68 -6.46 -6.65
N LEU A 306 -26.92 -6.17 -6.24
CA LEU A 306 -27.24 -5.48 -4.99
C LEU A 306 -26.85 -6.34 -3.78
N GLN A 307 -27.23 -7.62 -3.77
CA GLN A 307 -26.89 -8.54 -2.67
C GLN A 307 -25.38 -8.75 -2.55
N VAL A 308 -24.66 -8.87 -3.68
CA VAL A 308 -23.20 -8.98 -3.68
C VAL A 308 -22.55 -7.70 -3.12
N THR A 309 -23.07 -6.54 -3.50
CA THR A 309 -22.60 -5.25 -2.98
C THR A 309 -22.84 -5.13 -1.48
N PHE A 310 -24.00 -5.61 -1.00
CA PHE A 310 -24.30 -5.66 0.42
C PHE A 310 -23.29 -6.53 1.19
N PHE A 311 -23.00 -7.76 0.72
CA PHE A 311 -21.97 -8.60 1.33
C PHE A 311 -20.60 -7.91 1.39
N ARG A 312 -20.24 -7.15 0.34
CA ARG A 312 -18.99 -6.38 0.31
C ARG A 312 -18.96 -5.29 1.37
N ILE A 313 -20.02 -4.50 1.50
CA ILE A 313 -20.10 -3.43 2.50
C ILE A 313 -19.99 -4.01 3.90
N VAL A 314 -20.76 -5.06 4.21
CA VAL A 314 -20.72 -5.70 5.52
C VAL A 314 -19.35 -6.31 5.80
N SER A 315 -18.71 -6.92 4.79
CA SER A 315 -17.33 -7.42 4.91
C SER A 315 -16.36 -6.29 5.28
N VAL A 316 -16.45 -5.12 4.64
CA VAL A 316 -15.59 -3.97 4.95
C VAL A 316 -15.84 -3.44 6.36
N VAL A 317 -17.09 -3.43 6.83
CA VAL A 317 -17.42 -3.08 8.22
C VAL A 317 -16.79 -4.07 9.20
N ALA A 318 -16.80 -5.37 8.90
CA ALA A 318 -16.11 -6.38 9.72
C ALA A 318 -14.58 -6.20 9.71
N GLU A 319 -13.98 -5.85 8.56
CA GLU A 319 -12.55 -5.50 8.46
C GLU A 319 -12.20 -4.29 9.34
N LEU A 320 -13.04 -3.24 9.30
CA LEU A 320 -12.90 -2.05 10.16
C LEU A 320 -13.04 -2.41 11.64
N GLY A 321 -13.99 -3.28 12.00
CA GLY A 321 -14.17 -3.77 13.37
C GLY A 321 -12.90 -4.41 13.94
N GLY A 322 -12.09 -5.06 13.09
CA GLY A 322 -10.81 -5.65 13.49
C GLY A 322 -9.84 -4.60 14.01
N THR A 323 -9.86 -3.38 13.47
CA THR A 323 -8.97 -2.29 13.91
C THR A 323 -9.32 -1.70 15.27
N TRP A 324 -10.56 -1.85 15.72
CA TRP A 324 -10.96 -1.46 17.07
C TRP A 324 -10.77 -2.60 18.05
N LEU A 325 -11.10 -3.82 17.64
CA LEU A 325 -11.03 -4.98 18.51
C LEU A 325 -9.58 -5.40 18.77
N ALA A 326 -8.69 -5.28 17.78
CA ALA A 326 -7.31 -5.74 17.92
C ALA A 326 -6.51 -5.01 19.00
N PRO A 327 -6.48 -3.66 19.06
CA PRO A 327 -5.81 -2.95 20.15
C PRO A 327 -6.35 -3.34 21.54
N ILE A 328 -7.68 -3.48 21.68
CA ILE A 328 -8.32 -3.86 22.96
C ILE A 328 -7.86 -5.25 23.42
N LEU A 329 -7.82 -6.22 22.51
CA LEU A 329 -7.36 -7.57 22.83
C LEU A 329 -5.85 -7.62 23.10
N MET A 330 -5.05 -6.85 22.36
CA MET A 330 -3.61 -6.78 22.57
C MET A 330 -3.25 -6.14 23.93
N ASP A 331 -3.94 -5.07 24.32
CA ASP A 331 -3.73 -4.42 25.62
C ASP A 331 -4.12 -5.36 26.78
N ARG A 332 -5.20 -6.14 26.61
CA ARG A 332 -5.70 -7.03 27.66
C ARG A 332 -4.92 -8.35 27.80
N PHE A 333 -4.51 -8.96 26.68
CA PHE A 333 -3.97 -10.32 26.66
C PHE A 333 -2.51 -10.41 26.17
N GLY A 334 -1.96 -9.30 25.68
CA GLY A 334 -0.69 -9.25 24.97
C GLY A 334 -0.84 -9.56 23.47
N PRO A 335 0.09 -9.07 22.63
CA PRO A 335 0.00 -9.20 21.17
C PRO A 335 -0.03 -10.64 20.66
N SER A 336 0.79 -11.52 21.25
CA SER A 336 0.89 -12.93 20.82
C SER A 336 -0.41 -13.70 21.06
N ARG A 337 -1.00 -13.58 22.25
CA ARG A 337 -2.26 -14.24 22.60
C ARG A 337 -3.44 -13.64 21.83
N ALA A 338 -3.48 -12.32 21.66
CA ALA A 338 -4.49 -11.66 20.85
C ALA A 338 -4.47 -12.17 19.41
N GLY A 339 -3.29 -12.24 18.78
CA GLY A 339 -3.11 -12.80 17.43
C GLY A 339 -3.62 -14.24 17.34
N PHE A 340 -3.30 -15.08 18.32
CA PHE A 340 -3.79 -16.46 18.39
C PHE A 340 -5.32 -16.55 18.50
N TYR A 341 -5.96 -15.73 19.34
CA TYR A 341 -7.43 -15.71 19.45
C TYR A 341 -8.11 -15.28 18.15
N PHE A 342 -7.54 -14.32 17.44
CA PHE A 342 -8.04 -13.93 16.12
C PHE A 342 -7.90 -15.03 15.08
N LEU A 343 -6.81 -15.80 15.12
CA LEU A 343 -6.64 -16.98 14.27
C LEU A 343 -7.67 -18.08 14.59
N LEU A 344 -7.88 -18.37 15.88
CA LEU A 344 -8.91 -19.31 16.32
C LEU A 344 -10.31 -18.88 15.86
N TRP A 345 -10.63 -17.60 16.01
CA TRP A 345 -11.87 -17.04 15.50
C TRP A 345 -12.01 -17.28 13.99
N GLN A 346 -10.97 -16.99 13.21
CA GLN A 346 -10.95 -17.24 11.76
C GLN A 346 -11.18 -18.72 11.41
N VAL A 347 -10.53 -19.65 12.11
CA VAL A 347 -10.70 -21.09 11.89
C VAL A 347 -12.12 -21.53 12.27
N ALA A 348 -12.65 -21.05 13.40
CA ALA A 348 -14.00 -21.34 13.84
C ALA A 348 -15.05 -20.85 12.82
N CYS A 349 -14.91 -19.62 12.32
CA CYS A 349 -15.81 -19.10 11.28
C CYS A 349 -15.75 -19.93 9.99
N LEU A 350 -14.55 -20.34 9.55
CA LEU A 350 -14.41 -21.22 8.39
C LEU A 350 -15.07 -22.57 8.62
N ALA A 351 -14.87 -23.19 9.78
CA ALA A 351 -15.48 -24.48 10.11
C ALA A 351 -17.02 -24.39 10.13
N VAL A 352 -17.58 -23.33 10.72
CA VAL A 352 -19.03 -23.15 10.86
C VAL A 352 -19.70 -22.79 9.53
N PHE A 353 -19.11 -21.88 8.75
CA PHE A 353 -19.78 -21.29 7.59
C PHE A 353 -19.32 -21.86 6.25
N ALA A 354 -18.05 -22.27 6.12
CA ALA A 354 -17.54 -22.89 4.89
C ALA A 354 -17.53 -24.43 4.97
N GLY A 355 -17.40 -25.01 6.17
CA GLY A 355 -17.45 -26.46 6.38
C GLY A 355 -18.70 -27.14 5.81
N PRO A 356 -19.93 -26.64 6.09
CA PRO A 356 -21.15 -27.23 5.54
C PRO A 356 -21.22 -27.22 4.01
N VAL A 357 -20.59 -26.23 3.37
CA VAL A 357 -20.56 -26.10 1.90
C VAL A 357 -19.76 -27.21 1.24
N LEU A 358 -18.83 -27.85 1.95
CA LEU A 358 -18.10 -29.02 1.44
C LEU A 358 -18.98 -30.26 1.31
N THR A 359 -20.14 -30.28 1.98
CA THR A 359 -21.07 -31.42 2.00
C THR A 359 -22.33 -31.17 1.17
N HIS A 360 -22.53 -29.94 0.68
CA HIS A 360 -23.70 -29.52 -0.08
C HIS A 360 -23.29 -29.09 -1.49
N ASP A 361 -24.25 -29.05 -2.41
CA ASP A 361 -23.98 -28.59 -3.77
C ASP A 361 -23.61 -27.09 -3.77
N ILE A 362 -22.44 -26.79 -4.30
CA ILE A 362 -21.87 -25.44 -4.38
C ILE A 362 -22.67 -24.53 -5.31
N THR A 363 -23.53 -25.08 -6.16
CA THR A 363 -24.38 -24.29 -7.05
C THR A 363 -25.61 -23.69 -6.35
N THR A 364 -25.82 -24.00 -5.06
CA THR A 364 -27.00 -23.56 -4.31
C THR A 364 -26.86 -22.15 -3.74
N ILE A 365 -27.98 -21.43 -3.62
CA ILE A 365 -28.04 -20.13 -2.93
C ILE A 365 -27.57 -20.28 -1.47
N PHE A 366 -27.87 -21.39 -0.81
CA PHE A 366 -27.40 -21.69 0.53
C PHE A 366 -25.87 -21.67 0.62
N ALA A 367 -25.18 -22.36 -0.30
CA ALA A 367 -23.72 -22.33 -0.37
C ALA A 367 -23.20 -20.89 -0.55
N GLY A 368 -23.85 -20.09 -1.41
CA GLY A 368 -23.54 -18.67 -1.57
C GLY A 368 -23.66 -17.85 -0.29
N VAL A 369 -24.77 -17.99 0.45
CA VAL A 369 -24.99 -17.28 1.73
C VAL A 369 -23.98 -17.73 2.78
N ALA A 370 -23.77 -19.05 2.92
CA ALA A 370 -22.86 -19.63 3.90
C ALA A 370 -21.42 -19.16 3.66
N LEU A 371 -20.93 -19.22 2.42
CA LEU A 371 -19.61 -18.69 2.07
C LEU A 371 -19.53 -17.16 2.26
N GLY A 372 -20.57 -16.40 1.92
CA GLY A 372 -20.64 -14.96 2.12
C GLY A 372 -20.50 -14.56 3.60
N LEU A 373 -21.27 -15.20 4.48
CA LEU A 373 -21.17 -15.00 5.94
C LEU A 373 -19.82 -15.45 6.49
N GLY A 374 -19.33 -16.61 6.03
CA GLY A 374 -18.02 -17.13 6.41
C GLY A 374 -16.89 -16.15 6.09
N ILE A 375 -16.93 -15.52 4.91
CA ILE A 375 -15.98 -14.47 4.54
C ILE A 375 -16.08 -13.28 5.51
N ILE A 376 -17.29 -12.74 5.71
CA ILE A 376 -17.51 -11.55 6.55
C ILE A 376 -16.94 -11.76 7.96
N PHE A 377 -17.31 -12.86 8.62
CA PHE A 377 -16.88 -13.09 10.00
C PHE A 377 -15.40 -13.45 10.10
N LYS A 378 -14.87 -14.25 9.15
CA LYS A 378 -13.45 -14.58 9.08
C LYS A 378 -12.59 -13.33 8.92
N ARG A 379 -13.04 -12.34 8.14
CA ARG A 379 -12.28 -11.10 7.88
C ARG A 379 -11.91 -10.34 9.14
N LEU A 380 -12.77 -10.35 10.16
CA LEU A 380 -12.48 -9.78 11.47
C LEU A 380 -11.24 -10.43 12.10
N GLY A 381 -11.19 -11.78 12.10
CA GLY A 381 -10.05 -12.55 12.61
C GLY A 381 -8.79 -12.33 11.79
N LEU A 382 -8.90 -12.37 10.46
CA LEU A 382 -7.75 -12.18 9.58
C LEU A 382 -7.07 -10.83 9.84
N TRP A 383 -7.82 -9.74 9.84
CA TRP A 383 -7.27 -8.40 10.10
C TRP A 383 -6.75 -8.23 11.54
N GLY A 384 -7.45 -8.77 12.53
CA GLY A 384 -6.99 -8.70 13.91
C GLY A 384 -5.66 -9.43 14.13
N SER A 385 -5.48 -10.59 13.50
CA SER A 385 -4.21 -11.34 13.54
C SER A 385 -3.08 -10.63 12.79
N ASP A 386 -3.36 -10.03 11.62
CA ASP A 386 -2.40 -9.24 10.84
C ASP A 386 -1.88 -8.03 11.64
N LEU A 387 -2.78 -7.29 12.30
CA LEU A 387 -2.39 -6.18 13.19
C LEU A 387 -1.52 -6.65 14.35
N ALA A 388 -1.83 -7.80 14.95
CA ALA A 388 -1.04 -8.36 16.05
C ALA A 388 0.37 -8.73 15.59
N ILE A 389 0.49 -9.35 14.41
CA ILE A 389 1.79 -9.70 13.80
C ILE A 389 2.59 -8.43 13.48
N GLN A 390 1.97 -7.42 12.86
CA GLN A 390 2.62 -6.14 12.57
C GLN A 390 3.12 -5.45 13.83
N PHE A 391 2.34 -5.51 14.92
CA PHE A 391 2.74 -4.97 16.22
C PHE A 391 3.95 -5.72 16.79
N MET A 392 3.96 -7.05 16.78
CA MET A 392 5.10 -7.87 17.24
C MET A 392 6.39 -7.57 16.45
N VAL A 393 6.28 -7.41 15.12
CA VAL A 393 7.43 -7.04 14.27
C VAL A 393 7.96 -5.65 14.61
N GLN A 394 7.09 -4.70 14.92
CA GLN A 394 7.49 -3.34 15.31
C GLN A 394 8.16 -3.30 16.68
N GLU A 395 7.67 -4.05 17.67
CA GLU A 395 8.29 -4.11 19.00
C GLU A 395 9.72 -4.65 18.95
N VAL A 396 9.96 -5.75 18.22
CA VAL A 396 11.30 -6.31 18.06
C VAL A 396 12.24 -5.32 17.37
N GLY A 397 11.75 -4.58 16.36
CA GLY A 397 12.54 -3.53 15.69
C GLY A 397 12.94 -2.38 16.63
N HIS A 398 12.13 -2.08 17.64
CA HIS A 398 12.48 -1.10 18.67
C HIS A 398 13.53 -1.63 19.65
N PHE A 399 13.41 -2.88 20.11
CA PHE A 399 14.36 -3.49 21.04
C PHE A 399 15.77 -3.70 20.48
N VAL A 400 15.92 -3.84 19.16
CA VAL A 400 17.24 -3.96 18.51
C VAL A 400 17.94 -2.59 18.37
N ARG A 401 17.17 -1.49 18.39
CA ARG A 401 17.70 -0.11 18.26
C ARG A 401 17.94 0.60 19.60
N SER A 402 17.42 0.05 20.70
CA SER A 402 17.67 0.51 22.08
C SER A 402 18.84 -0.24 22.70
#